data_AF-A0A2E8KW52-F1
#
_entry.id   AF-A0A2E8KW52-F1
#
_cell.length_a   1.000
_cell.length_b   1.000
_cell.length_c   1.000
_cell.angle_alpha   90.00
_cell.angle_beta   90.00
_cell.angle_gamma   90.00
#
_symmetry.space_group_name_H-M   'P 1'
#
loop_
_entity.id
_entity.type
_entity.pdbx_description
1 polymer ?
#
loop_
_entity_poly.entity_id
_entity_poly.type
_entity_poly.pdbx_seq_one_letter_code
_entity_poly.pdbx_strand_id
1 'polypeptide(L)'
;MKISLIIKIVGTMHLVLGVALWGMLIFATDIVAPGASPETVVAVQGTADVVGAHSVGIGLLLIVLSFIKDIESARLVLVGELVLMIALLFIALFNTFHPYWGPEYSGPPPPFWLIIVLNPSLCIYGYYKGT
;
A
#
# COMPACT_ATOMS: atom_id res chain seq x y z
N MET A 1 -7.80 -19.20 -13.30
CA MET A 1 -6.38 -18.83 -13.54
C MET A 1 -6.15 -17.32 -13.49
N LYS A 2 -7.13 -16.50 -13.88
CA LYS A 2 -7.02 -15.03 -13.89
C LYS A 2 -7.00 -14.43 -12.48
N ILE A 3 -7.81 -14.94 -11.54
CA ILE A 3 -7.78 -14.49 -10.12
C ILE A 3 -6.38 -14.64 -9.50
N SER A 4 -5.73 -15.80 -9.68
CA SER A 4 -4.38 -16.04 -9.14
C SER A 4 -3.38 -14.98 -9.64
N LEU A 5 -3.42 -14.67 -10.95
CA LEU A 5 -2.57 -13.63 -11.52
C LEU A 5 -2.88 -12.25 -10.93
N ILE A 6 -4.16 -11.91 -10.77
CA ILE A 6 -4.58 -10.63 -10.17
C ILE A 6 -4.05 -10.52 -8.74
N ILE A 7 -4.23 -11.55 -7.90
CA ILE A 7 -3.71 -11.56 -6.53
C ILE A 7 -2.18 -11.39 -6.53
N LYS A 8 -1.45 -12.02 -7.45
CA LYS A 8 0.02 -11.82 -7.58
C LYS A 8 0.38 -10.39 -7.97
N ILE A 9 -0.34 -9.79 -8.91
CA ILE A 9 -0.10 -8.41 -9.35
C ILE A 9 -0.32 -7.45 -8.16
N VAL A 10 -1.46 -7.56 -7.48
CA VAL A 10 -1.78 -6.78 -6.28
C VAL A 10 -0.72 -6.98 -5.20
N GLY A 11 -0.32 -8.22 -4.93
CA GLY A 11 0.75 -8.52 -3.98
C GLY A 11 2.10 -7.90 -4.37
N THR A 12 2.41 -7.89 -5.66
CA THR A 12 3.65 -7.28 -6.19
C THR A 12 3.60 -5.76 -6.07
N MET A 13 2.43 -5.13 -6.25
CA MET A 13 2.27 -3.69 -6.04
C MET A 13 2.57 -3.29 -4.59
N HIS A 14 2.09 -4.08 -3.61
CA HIS A 14 2.43 -3.90 -2.19
C HIS A 14 3.92 -4.08 -1.92
N LEU A 15 4.54 -5.13 -2.49
CA LEU A 15 5.99 -5.33 -2.36
C LEU A 15 6.79 -4.13 -2.87
N VAL A 16 6.48 -3.67 -4.09
CA VAL A 16 7.18 -2.53 -4.71
C VAL A 16 7.00 -1.27 -3.87
N LEU A 17 5.80 -1.03 -3.35
CA LEU A 17 5.54 0.11 -2.48
C LEU A 17 6.36 0.04 -1.18
N GLY A 18 6.34 -1.09 -0.49
CA GLY A 18 7.08 -1.26 0.76
C GLY A 18 8.60 -1.11 0.58
N VAL A 19 9.15 -1.68 -0.50
CA VAL A 19 10.58 -1.54 -0.84
C VAL A 19 10.90 -0.09 -1.24
N ALA A 20 10.02 0.57 -1.99
CA ALA A 20 10.21 1.98 -2.36
C ALA A 20 10.19 2.90 -1.12
N LEU A 21 9.32 2.63 -0.14
CA LEU A 21 9.30 3.35 1.14
C LEU A 21 10.64 3.21 1.86
N TRP A 22 11.17 2.00 2.02
CA TRP A 22 12.51 1.83 2.60
C TRP A 22 13.60 2.54 1.81
N GLY A 23 13.54 2.48 0.47
CA GLY A 23 14.48 3.21 -0.38
C GLY A 23 14.46 4.72 -0.10
N MET A 24 13.28 5.33 0.03
CA MET A 24 13.16 6.75 0.38
C MET A 24 13.70 7.04 1.79
N LEU A 25 13.45 6.18 2.76
CA LEU A 25 13.91 6.39 4.14
C LEU A 25 15.42 6.25 4.32
N ILE A 26 16.06 5.39 3.52
CA ILE A 26 17.51 5.15 3.58
C ILE A 26 18.27 6.20 2.75
N PHE A 27 17.75 6.57 1.58
CA PHE A 27 18.50 7.36 0.60
C PHE A 27 17.99 8.79 0.39
N ALA A 28 16.85 9.18 0.96
CA ALA A 28 16.20 10.45 0.68
C ALA A 28 15.69 11.18 1.94
N THR A 29 16.29 10.96 3.11
CA THR A 29 15.92 11.62 4.38
C THR A 29 15.86 13.14 4.25
N ASP A 30 16.85 13.73 3.57
CA ASP A 30 16.96 15.18 3.40
C ASP A 30 15.90 15.76 2.45
N ILE A 31 15.29 14.91 1.62
CA ILE A 31 14.17 15.27 0.74
C ILE A 31 12.83 15.10 1.49
N VAL A 32 12.72 14.05 2.31
CA VAL A 32 11.47 13.71 3.02
C VAL A 32 11.26 14.57 4.27
N ALA A 33 12.33 14.96 4.97
CA ALA A 33 12.27 15.73 6.21
C ALA A 33 13.34 16.84 6.24
N PRO A 34 13.28 17.82 5.32
CA PRO A 34 14.28 18.88 5.23
C PRO A 34 14.28 19.73 6.50
N GLY A 35 15.45 19.87 7.14
CA GLY A 35 15.62 20.69 8.33
C GLY A 35 15.03 20.11 9.62
N ALA A 36 14.56 18.86 9.62
CA ALA A 36 14.10 18.17 10.82
C ALA A 36 15.27 17.85 11.77
N SER A 37 15.01 17.84 13.08
CA SER A 37 16.02 17.43 14.06
C SER A 37 16.35 15.93 13.90
N PRO A 38 17.56 15.48 14.31
CA PRO A 38 17.92 14.07 14.26
C PRO A 38 16.91 13.16 14.97
N GLU A 39 16.38 13.59 16.13
CA GLU A 39 15.38 12.84 16.90
C GLU A 39 14.06 12.70 16.14
N THR A 40 13.62 13.77 15.47
CA THR A 40 12.43 13.73 14.61
C THR A 40 12.62 12.80 13.42
N VAL A 41 13.78 12.86 12.77
CA VAL A 41 14.11 11.98 11.63
C VAL A 41 14.05 10.51 12.06
N VAL A 42 14.68 10.15 13.17
CA VAL A 42 14.66 8.77 13.70
C VAL A 42 13.24 8.30 14.05
N ALA A 43 12.43 9.16 14.67
CA ALA A 43 11.05 8.81 15.01
C ALA A 43 10.17 8.57 13.76
N VAL A 44 10.32 9.42 12.74
CA VAL A 44 9.61 9.28 11.46
C VAL A 44 10.08 8.04 10.70
N GLN A 45 11.39 7.80 10.65
CA GLN A 45 11.97 6.60 10.03
C GLN A 45 11.46 5.33 10.70
N GLY A 46 11.47 5.25 12.04
CA GLY A 46 10.97 4.07 12.74
C GLY A 46 9.51 3.76 12.44
N THR A 47 8.67 4.81 12.33
CA THR A 47 7.26 4.63 11.96
C THR A 47 7.11 4.17 10.51
N ALA A 48 7.84 4.80 9.59
CA ALA A 48 7.78 4.50 8.17
C ALA A 48 8.40 3.14 7.83
N ASP A 49 9.39 2.67 8.60
CA ASP A 49 9.98 1.33 8.49
C ASP A 49 8.96 0.25 8.82
N VAL A 50 8.16 0.45 9.88
CA VAL A 50 7.08 -0.47 10.24
C VAL A 50 6.01 -0.50 9.14
N VAL A 51 5.65 0.65 8.57
CA VAL A 51 4.69 0.73 7.45
C VAL A 51 5.25 0.03 6.20
N GLY A 52 6.52 0.26 5.86
CA GLY A 52 7.20 -0.42 4.77
C GLY A 52 7.21 -1.93 4.95
N ALA A 53 7.58 -2.41 6.14
CA ALA A 53 7.57 -3.82 6.51
C ALA A 53 6.17 -4.45 6.39
N HIS A 54 5.11 -3.76 6.84
CA HIS A 54 3.74 -4.23 6.70
C HIS A 54 3.34 -4.34 5.23
N SER A 55 3.67 -3.35 4.41
CA SER A 55 3.38 -3.38 2.97
C SER A 55 4.10 -4.54 2.28
N VAL A 56 5.38 -4.77 2.60
CA VAL A 56 6.13 -5.95 2.12
C VAL A 56 5.46 -7.25 2.57
N GLY A 57 5.10 -7.35 3.85
CA GLY A 57 4.46 -8.54 4.42
C GLY A 57 3.11 -8.86 3.77
N ILE A 58 2.27 -7.86 3.54
CA ILE A 58 1.00 -8.00 2.81
C ILE A 58 1.26 -8.47 1.39
N GLY A 59 2.25 -7.89 0.71
CA GLY A 59 2.61 -8.29 -0.65
C GLY A 59 3.02 -9.76 -0.75
N LEU A 60 3.90 -10.22 0.16
CA LEU A 60 4.30 -11.63 0.24
C LEU A 60 3.11 -12.54 0.58
N LEU A 61 2.27 -12.14 1.53
CA LEU A 61 1.08 -12.89 1.92
C LEU A 61 0.15 -13.08 0.72
N LEU A 62 -0.15 -12.03 -0.04
CA LEU A 62 -0.99 -12.11 -1.23
C LEU A 62 -0.36 -13.03 -2.30
N ILE A 63 0.95 -12.95 -2.52
CA ILE A 63 1.64 -13.86 -3.45
C ILE A 63 1.46 -15.32 -3.02
N VAL A 64 1.54 -15.63 -1.72
CA VAL A 64 1.28 -16.98 -1.22
C VAL A 64 -0.20 -17.36 -1.41
N LEU A 65 -1.13 -16.48 -1.06
CA LEU A 65 -2.57 -16.71 -1.22
C LEU A 65 -2.98 -16.87 -2.69
N SER A 66 -2.18 -16.36 -3.63
CA SER A 66 -2.42 -16.55 -5.06
C SER A 66 -2.37 -18.02 -5.52
N PHE A 67 -1.80 -18.92 -4.71
CA PHE A 67 -1.76 -20.36 -4.99
C PHE A 67 -3.01 -21.12 -4.56
N ILE A 68 -3.98 -20.44 -3.93
CA ILE A 68 -5.29 -21.03 -3.61
C ILE A 68 -5.97 -21.46 -4.92
N LYS A 69 -6.36 -22.74 -4.98
CA LYS A 69 -7.06 -23.32 -6.13
C LYS A 69 -8.57 -23.14 -6.06
N ASP A 70 -9.10 -23.05 -4.84
CA ASP A 70 -10.53 -22.83 -4.61
C ASP A 70 -10.94 -21.39 -4.98
N ILE A 71 -11.89 -21.27 -5.90
CA ILE A 71 -12.28 -19.97 -6.47
C ILE A 71 -13.01 -19.12 -5.43
N GLU A 72 -13.82 -19.72 -4.56
CA GLU A 72 -14.57 -18.98 -3.54
C GLU A 72 -13.63 -18.39 -2.50
N SER A 73 -12.69 -19.18 -2.00
CA SER A 73 -11.62 -18.72 -1.10
C SER A 73 -10.77 -17.62 -1.74
N ALA A 74 -10.39 -17.79 -3.01
CA ALA A 74 -9.60 -16.77 -3.71
C ALA A 74 -10.40 -15.46 -3.93
N ARG A 75 -11.72 -15.52 -4.12
CA ARG A 75 -12.59 -14.34 -4.14
C ARG A 75 -12.64 -13.65 -2.79
N LEU A 76 -12.67 -14.39 -1.67
CA LEU A 76 -12.63 -13.82 -0.34
C LEU A 76 -11.32 -13.05 -0.08
N VAL A 77 -10.19 -13.53 -0.62
CA VAL A 77 -8.92 -12.77 -0.57
C VAL A 77 -9.05 -11.41 -1.27
N LEU A 78 -9.69 -11.36 -2.46
CA LEU A 78 -9.92 -10.10 -3.17
C LEU A 78 -10.85 -9.16 -2.40
N VAL A 79 -11.86 -9.68 -1.70
CA VAL A 79 -12.74 -8.88 -0.83
C VAL A 79 -11.96 -8.33 0.37
N GLY A 80 -11.12 -9.14 1.01
CA GLY A 80 -10.26 -8.69 2.10
C GLY A 80 -9.32 -7.56 1.66
N GLU A 81 -8.72 -7.70 0.48
CA GLU A 81 -7.89 -6.65 -0.11
C GLU A 81 -8.69 -5.36 -0.40
N LEU A 82 -9.93 -5.47 -0.91
CA LEU A 82 -10.79 -4.30 -1.12
C LEU A 82 -11.07 -3.56 0.19
N VAL A 83 -11.36 -4.29 1.27
CA VAL A 83 -11.57 -3.70 2.60
C VAL A 83 -10.33 -2.97 3.08
N LEU A 84 -9.14 -3.58 2.91
CA LEU A 84 -7.88 -2.92 3.23
C LEU A 84 -7.68 -1.63 2.42
N MET A 85 -7.92 -1.67 1.11
CA MET A 85 -7.77 -0.49 0.24
C MET A 85 -8.75 0.64 0.60
N ILE A 86 -9.96 0.32 1.02
CA ILE A 86 -10.92 1.31 1.52
C ILE A 86 -10.40 1.98 2.80
N ALA A 87 -9.84 1.20 3.73
CA ALA A 87 -9.22 1.76 4.93
C ALA A 87 -8.03 2.67 4.60
N LEU A 88 -7.18 2.26 3.65
CA LEU A 88 -6.06 3.08 3.15
C LEU A 88 -6.53 4.34 2.42
N LEU A 89 -7.64 4.27 1.68
CA LEU A 89 -8.25 5.44 1.06
C LEU A 89 -8.73 6.44 2.11
N PHE A 90 -9.41 6.00 3.17
CA PHE A 90 -9.87 6.90 4.21
C PHE A 90 -8.72 7.64 4.90
N ILE A 91 -7.63 6.93 5.24
CA ILE A 91 -6.48 7.59 5.85
C ILE A 91 -5.75 8.52 4.86
N ALA A 92 -5.70 8.17 3.57
CA ALA A 92 -5.14 9.03 2.54
C ALA A 92 -5.95 10.34 2.40
N LEU A 93 -7.28 10.23 2.33
CA LEU A 93 -8.19 11.38 2.27
C LEU A 93 -8.07 12.23 3.54
N PHE A 94 -8.05 11.61 4.72
CA PHE A 94 -7.82 12.32 5.98
C PHE A 94 -6.51 13.11 5.94
N ASN A 95 -5.40 12.47 5.58
CA ASN A 95 -4.09 13.10 5.50
C ASN A 95 -4.01 14.23 4.43
N THR A 96 -4.88 14.20 3.43
CA THR A 96 -4.89 15.21 2.34
C THR A 96 -5.73 16.43 2.70
N PHE A 97 -6.87 16.22 3.34
CA PHE A 97 -7.86 17.28 3.56
C PHE A 97 -7.90 17.80 5.01
N HIS A 98 -7.22 17.13 5.94
CA HIS A 98 -7.30 17.52 7.34
C HIS A 98 -6.49 18.81 7.60
N PRO A 99 -7.11 19.86 8.15
CA PRO A 99 -6.50 21.20 8.26
C PRO A 99 -5.33 21.28 9.26
N TYR A 100 -5.08 20.23 10.03
CA TYR A 100 -4.00 20.15 11.02
C TYR A 100 -2.59 20.15 10.39
N TRP A 101 -2.44 19.67 9.15
CA TRP A 101 -1.12 19.39 8.57
C TRP A 101 -0.45 20.58 7.88
N GLY A 102 -1.10 21.74 7.83
CA GLY A 102 -0.60 22.93 7.14
C GLY A 102 -0.62 22.81 5.61
N PRO A 103 -0.38 23.90 4.87
CA PRO A 103 -0.49 23.94 3.40
C PRO A 103 0.60 23.14 2.67
N GLU A 104 1.65 22.71 3.37
CA GLU A 104 2.82 22.02 2.80
C GLU A 104 2.66 20.50 2.76
N TYR A 105 1.68 19.95 3.49
CA TYR A 105 1.41 18.52 3.52
C TYR A 105 0.21 18.18 2.63
N SER A 106 0.47 17.51 1.51
CA SER A 106 -0.55 17.16 0.50
C SER A 106 -1.01 15.71 0.55
N GLY A 107 -0.90 15.05 1.71
CA GLY A 107 -1.22 13.63 1.87
C GLY A 107 -0.14 12.67 1.36
N PRO A 108 -0.49 11.41 1.06
CA PRO A 108 0.48 10.40 0.61
C PRO A 108 1.18 10.77 -0.71
N PRO A 109 2.38 10.22 -0.96
CA PRO A 109 3.11 10.48 -2.20
C PRO A 109 2.34 9.95 -3.43
N PRO A 110 2.52 10.56 -4.63
CA PRO A 110 1.76 10.20 -5.84
C PRO A 110 1.67 8.70 -6.18
N PRO A 111 2.74 7.89 -6.03
CA PRO A 111 2.65 6.45 -6.29
C PRO A 111 1.64 5.71 -5.40
N PHE A 112 1.39 6.20 -4.17
CA PHE A 112 0.42 5.59 -3.26
C PHE A 112 -1.01 5.74 -3.78
N TRP A 113 -1.34 6.90 -4.38
CA TRP A 113 -2.64 7.16 -5.00
C TRP A 113 -2.92 6.24 -6.18
N LEU A 114 -1.90 5.95 -6.99
CA LEU A 114 -2.02 4.99 -8.09
C LEU A 114 -2.42 3.62 -7.57
N ILE A 115 -1.81 3.16 -6.47
CA ILE A 115 -2.14 1.86 -5.86
C ILE A 115 -3.57 1.86 -5.31
N ILE A 116 -3.98 2.92 -4.62
CA ILE A 116 -5.35 3.06 -4.09
C ILE A 116 -6.42 3.00 -5.18
N VAL A 117 -6.11 3.38 -6.43
CA VAL A 117 -7.06 3.28 -7.55
C VAL A 117 -6.94 1.94 -8.27
N LEU A 118 -5.72 1.51 -8.56
CA LEU A 118 -5.45 0.32 -9.38
C LEU A 118 -5.77 -0.98 -8.63
N ASN A 119 -5.39 -1.11 -7.34
CA ASN A 119 -5.65 -2.34 -6.58
C ASN A 119 -7.15 -2.64 -6.48
N PRO A 120 -8.03 -1.71 -6.04
CA PRO A 120 -9.46 -1.97 -5.99
C PRO A 120 -10.04 -2.32 -7.36
N SER A 121 -9.60 -1.64 -8.42
CA SER A 121 -10.05 -1.91 -9.78
C SER A 121 -9.71 -3.34 -10.21
N LEU A 122 -8.49 -3.79 -9.92
CA LEU A 122 -8.03 -5.16 -10.19
C LEU A 122 -8.79 -6.18 -9.35
N CYS A 123 -9.03 -5.90 -8.06
CA CYS A 123 -9.79 -6.79 -7.18
C CYS A 123 -11.25 -6.94 -7.59
N ILE A 124 -11.92 -5.85 -7.95
CA ILE A 124 -13.29 -5.86 -8.48
C ILE A 124 -13.34 -6.66 -9.78
N TYR A 125 -12.41 -6.41 -10.70
CA TYR A 125 -12.31 -7.16 -11.94
C TYR A 125 -12.09 -8.66 -11.68
N GLY A 126 -11.18 -9.01 -10.77
CA GLY A 126 -10.91 -10.39 -10.38
C GLY A 126 -12.12 -11.09 -9.78
N TYR A 127 -12.88 -10.40 -8.94
CA TYR A 127 -14.08 -10.94 -8.31
C TYR A 127 -15.14 -11.34 -9.34
N TYR A 128 -15.47 -10.43 -10.27
CA TYR A 128 -16.55 -10.63 -11.24
C TYR A 128 -16.15 -11.37 -12.52
N LYS A 129 -14.90 -11.22 -12.99
CA LYS A 129 -14.44 -11.68 -14.31
C LYS A 129 -13.21 -12.59 -14.26
N GLY A 130 -12.69 -12.87 -13.07
CA GLY A 130 -11.42 -13.61 -12.90
C GLY A 130 -11.52 -15.15 -12.91
N THR A 131 -12.66 -15.72 -13.29
CA THR A 131 -12.83 -17.16 -13.56
C THR A 131 -12.09 -17.55 -14.84
#